data_AF-A0A950DEC3-F1
#
_entry.id   AF-A0A950DEC3-F1
#
_cell.length_a   1.000
_cell.length_b   1.000
_cell.length_c   1.000
_cell.angle_alpha   90.00
_cell.angle_beta   90.00
_cell.angle_gamma   90.00
#
_symmetry.space_group_name_H-M   'P 1'
#
loop_
_entity.id
_entity.type
_entity.pdbx_description
1 polymer ?
#
loop_
_entity_poly.entity_id
_entity_poly.type
_entity_poly.pdbx_seq_one_letter_code
_entity_poly.pdbx_strand_id
1 'polypeptide(L)'
;MSTTTTHTGENEVTILARVLGNERGQLSPEMARHILDLGFSDRDKARMHDLAVRNQEDALSAAEKEELFAFAKAGTLLSILKSKARRTLGIKLETQTAS
;
A
#
# COMPACT_ATOMS: atom_id res chain seq x y z
N MET A 1 1.36 -25.22 35.62
CA MET A 1 0.75 -25.40 34.29
C MET A 1 1.16 -24.21 33.44
N SER A 2 2.12 -24.39 32.54
CA SER A 2 2.60 -23.30 31.68
C SER A 2 1.79 -23.32 30.40
N THR A 3 0.96 -22.30 30.18
CA THR A 3 0.29 -22.08 28.90
C THR A 3 1.33 -21.58 27.91
N THR A 4 1.77 -22.45 27.01
CA THR A 4 2.52 -22.09 25.81
C THR A 4 1.57 -21.32 24.89
N THR A 5 1.61 -19.99 24.97
CA THR A 5 1.00 -19.14 23.94
C THR A 5 1.78 -19.35 22.65
N THR A 6 1.18 -20.06 21.70
CA THR A 6 1.67 -20.19 20.34
C THR A 6 1.78 -18.79 19.72
N HIS A 7 2.98 -18.20 19.76
CA HIS A 7 3.28 -16.95 19.08
C HIS A 7 3.39 -17.27 17.58
N THR A 8 2.26 -17.36 16.88
CA THR A 8 2.23 -17.42 15.42
C THR A 8 2.96 -16.18 14.92
N GLY A 9 4.19 -16.40 14.43
CA GLY A 9 5.24 -15.37 14.30
C GLY A 9 4.70 -14.00 13.92
N GLU A 10 4.84 -13.06 14.85
CA GLU A 10 4.61 -11.65 14.56
C GLU A 10 5.57 -11.24 13.44
N ASN A 11 5.00 -10.81 12.32
CA ASN A 11 5.73 -10.20 11.22
C ASN A 11 5.26 -8.77 11.05
N GLU A 12 5.96 -8.00 10.22
CA GLU A 12 5.68 -6.58 10.01
C GLU A 12 4.23 -6.35 9.58
N VAL A 13 3.64 -7.30 8.84
CA VAL A 13 2.25 -7.23 8.39
C VAL A 13 1.26 -7.40 9.55
N THR A 14 1.45 -8.37 10.43
CA THR A 14 0.56 -8.61 11.58
C THR A 14 0.72 -7.55 12.67
N ILE A 15 1.91 -6.96 12.81
CA ILE A 15 2.14 -5.80 13.68
C ILE A 15 1.41 -4.57 13.12
N LEU A 16 1.63 -4.21 11.85
CA LEU A 16 0.98 -3.05 11.23
C LEU A 16 -0.54 -3.18 11.17
N ALA A 17 -1.08 -4.38 10.98
CA ALA A 17 -2.52 -4.60 11.00
C ALA A 17 -3.16 -4.24 12.35
N ARG A 18 -2.47 -4.50 13.46
CA ARG A 18 -2.91 -4.14 14.81
C ARG A 18 -2.75 -2.65 15.10
N VAL A 19 -1.67 -2.04 14.60
CA VAL A 19 -1.41 -0.59 14.77
C VAL A 19 -2.44 0.26 14.01
N LEU A 20 -2.78 -0.14 12.79
CA LEU A 20 -3.70 0.61 11.92
C LEU A 20 -5.17 0.23 12.16
N GLY A 21 -5.45 -0.96 12.67
CA GLY A 21 -6.80 -1.46 12.87
C GLY A 21 -7.32 -1.26 14.29
N ASN A 22 -8.63 -1.31 14.45
CA ASN A 22 -9.26 -1.63 15.72
C ASN A 22 -9.16 -3.14 16.03
N GLU A 23 -9.79 -3.62 17.10
CA GLU A 23 -9.82 -5.05 17.48
C GLU A 23 -10.34 -5.99 16.36
N ARG A 24 -11.09 -5.44 15.38
CA ARG A 24 -11.58 -6.16 14.19
C ARG A 24 -10.68 -5.97 12.95
N GLY A 25 -9.52 -5.34 13.10
CA GLY A 25 -8.57 -5.05 12.02
C GLY A 25 -9.06 -3.98 11.03
N GLN A 26 -10.08 -3.20 11.39
CA GLN A 26 -10.65 -2.14 10.54
C GLN A 26 -10.04 -0.78 10.88
N LEU A 27 -9.73 0.01 9.84
CA LEU A 27 -9.32 1.41 10.01
C LEU A 27 -10.46 2.21 10.65
N SER A 28 -10.14 3.28 11.39
CA SER A 28 -11.14 4.28 11.76
C SER A 28 -11.65 5.02 10.52
N PRO A 29 -12.90 5.53 10.50
CA PRO A 29 -13.40 6.30 9.35
C PRO A 29 -12.56 7.54 9.02
N GLU A 30 -12.01 8.21 10.03
CA GLU A 30 -11.11 9.36 9.84
C GLU A 30 -9.82 8.96 9.13
N MET A 31 -9.15 7.91 9.62
CA MET A 31 -7.93 7.40 9.00
C MET A 31 -8.18 6.85 7.60
N ALA A 32 -9.33 6.21 7.38
CA ALA A 32 -9.74 5.76 6.06
C ALA A 32 -9.85 6.91 5.07
N ARG A 33 -10.48 8.04 5.43
CA ARG A 33 -10.54 9.23 4.55
C ARG A 33 -9.15 9.77 4.26
N HIS A 34 -8.33 9.95 5.29
CA HIS A 34 -6.96 10.45 5.11
C HIS A 34 -6.14 9.56 4.16
N ILE A 35 -6.19 8.25 4.33
CA ILE A 35 -5.49 7.28 3.45
C ILE A 35 -5.97 7.37 2.00
N LEU A 36 -7.24 7.64 1.75
CA LEU A 36 -7.75 7.78 0.38
C LEU A 36 -7.17 8.99 -0.34
N ASP A 37 -6.87 10.07 0.39
CA ASP A 37 -6.30 11.30 -0.14
C ASP A 37 -4.78 11.22 -0.37
N LEU A 38 -4.09 10.26 0.27
CA LEU A 38 -2.66 10.07 0.08
C LEU A 38 -2.32 9.70 -1.37
N GLY A 39 -1.21 10.23 -1.88
CA GLY A 39 -0.71 9.91 -3.21
C GLY A 39 0.73 10.36 -3.37
N PHE A 40 1.37 9.89 -4.45
CA PHE A 40 2.68 10.38 -4.84
C PHE A 40 2.60 11.86 -5.23
N SER A 41 3.61 12.64 -4.87
CA SER A 41 3.74 14.01 -5.33
C SER A 41 3.95 14.07 -6.84
N ASP A 42 3.77 15.22 -7.48
CA ASP A 42 4.01 15.34 -8.92
C ASP A 42 5.48 15.14 -9.28
N ARG A 43 6.39 15.53 -8.37
CA ARG A 43 7.82 15.21 -8.48
C ARG A 43 8.06 13.71 -8.49
N ASP A 44 7.44 12.97 -7.57
CA ASP A 44 7.60 11.52 -7.49
C ASP A 44 6.98 10.82 -8.70
N LYS A 45 5.81 11.26 -9.16
CA LYS A 45 5.20 10.74 -10.39
C LYS A 45 6.08 10.95 -11.61
N ALA A 46 6.69 12.14 -11.75
CA ALA A 46 7.61 12.43 -12.83
C ALA A 46 8.84 11.52 -12.78
N ARG A 47 9.40 11.29 -11.58
CA ARG A 47 10.54 10.38 -11.39
C ARG A 47 10.18 8.92 -11.68
N MET A 48 9.03 8.47 -11.19
CA MET A 48 8.50 7.13 -11.48
C MET A 48 8.32 6.92 -12.98
N HIS A 49 7.81 7.93 -13.69
CA HIS A 49 7.62 7.87 -15.14
C HIS A 49 8.96 7.80 -15.89
N ASP A 50 9.92 8.68 -15.56
CA ASP A 50 11.27 8.66 -16.14
C ASP A 50 11.94 7.30 -15.97
N LEU A 51 11.93 6.76 -14.75
CA LEU A 51 12.49 5.44 -14.46
C LEU A 51 11.78 4.34 -15.26
N ALA A 52 10.46 4.36 -15.33
CA ALA A 52 9.68 3.35 -16.05
C ALA A 52 9.97 3.38 -17.56
N VAL A 53 10.04 4.57 -18.18
CA VAL A 53 10.36 4.73 -19.61
C VAL A 53 11.76 4.20 -19.89
N ARG A 54 12.78 4.65 -19.15
CA ARG A 54 14.17 4.21 -19.36
C ARG A 54 14.38 2.72 -19.07
N ASN A 55 13.59 2.13 -18.16
CA ASN A 55 13.64 0.70 -17.88
C ASN A 55 13.15 -0.15 -19.06
N GLN A 56 12.31 0.38 -19.97
CA GLN A 56 11.87 -0.35 -21.17
C GLN A 56 13.02 -0.64 -22.14
N GLU A 57 14.06 0.19 -22.10
CA GLU A 57 15.28 0.06 -22.92
C GLU A 57 16.44 -0.59 -22.12
N ASP A 58 16.16 -1.16 -20.94
CA ASP A 58 17.14 -1.69 -20.00
C ASP A 58 18.24 -0.68 -19.57
N ALA A 59 17.96 0.62 -19.69
CA ALA A 59 18.91 1.72 -19.51
C ALA A 59 19.04 2.21 -18.05
N LEU A 60 18.54 1.45 -17.08
CA LEU A 60 18.65 1.79 -15.65
C LEU A 60 19.90 1.17 -15.03
N SER A 61 20.61 1.98 -14.24
CA SER A 61 21.62 1.48 -13.31
C SER A 61 20.99 0.60 -12.21
N ALA A 62 21.81 -0.18 -11.50
CA ALA A 62 21.34 -1.00 -10.39
C ALA A 62 20.60 -0.19 -9.30
N ALA A 63 21.15 0.98 -8.94
CA ALA A 63 20.53 1.87 -7.96
C ALA A 63 19.16 2.42 -8.44
N GLU A 64 19.05 2.74 -9.73
CA GLU A 64 17.78 3.19 -10.31
C GLU A 64 16.73 2.07 -10.40
N LYS A 65 17.16 0.83 -10.65
CA LYS A 65 16.27 -0.35 -10.59
C LYS A 65 15.75 -0.56 -9.17
N GLU A 66 16.60 -0.39 -8.17
CA GLU A 66 16.21 -0.42 -6.76
C GLU A 66 15.22 0.70 -6.41
N GLU A 67 15.45 1.92 -6.89
CA GLU A 67 14.54 3.06 -6.73
C GLU A 67 13.17 2.79 -7.37
N LEU A 68 13.15 2.28 -8.61
CA LEU A 68 11.91 1.90 -9.30
C LEU A 68 11.16 0.81 -8.53
N PHE A 69 11.87 -0.18 -7.99
CA PHE A 69 11.28 -1.24 -7.18
C PHE A 69 10.75 -0.71 -5.84
N ALA A 70 11.43 0.27 -5.23
CA ALA A 70 10.95 0.94 -4.02
C ALA A 70 9.63 1.69 -4.28
N PHE A 71 9.52 2.43 -5.39
CA PHE A 71 8.26 3.05 -5.81
C PHE A 71 7.14 2.02 -6.00
N ALA A 72 7.43 0.90 -6.67
CA ALA A 72 6.46 -0.17 -6.90
C ALA A 72 5.95 -0.78 -5.57
N LYS A 73 6.86 -1.03 -4.60
CA LYS A 73 6.49 -1.52 -3.27
C LYS A 73 5.62 -0.52 -2.52
N ALA A 74 6.03 0.76 -2.51
CA ALA A 74 5.28 1.82 -1.85
C ALA A 74 3.86 1.97 -2.45
N GLY A 75 3.75 1.94 -3.78
CA GLY A 75 2.47 2.00 -4.49
C GLY A 75 1.57 0.80 -4.21
N THR A 76 2.15 -0.39 -4.10
CA THR A 76 1.44 -1.62 -3.73
C THR A 76 0.88 -1.52 -2.32
N LEU A 77 1.72 -1.12 -1.34
CA LEU A 77 1.28 -0.93 0.04
C LEU A 77 0.16 0.12 0.14
N LEU A 78 0.32 1.27 -0.52
CA LEU A 78 -0.70 2.32 -0.55
C LEU A 78 -2.01 1.81 -1.15
N SER A 79 -1.96 1.01 -2.22
CA SER A 79 -3.15 0.42 -2.85
C SER A 79 -3.89 -0.53 -1.91
N ILE A 80 -3.17 -1.35 -1.12
CA ILE A 80 -3.75 -2.22 -0.09
C ILE A 80 -4.43 -1.38 0.99
N LEU A 81 -3.78 -0.31 1.47
CA LEU A 81 -4.35 0.59 2.48
C LEU A 81 -5.60 1.30 1.96
N LYS A 82 -5.58 1.80 0.73
CA LYS A 82 -6.76 2.42 0.09
C LYS A 82 -7.90 1.41 -0.09
N SER A 83 -7.61 0.15 -0.44
CA SER A 83 -8.63 -0.90 -0.51
C SER A 83 -9.30 -1.13 0.85
N LYS A 84 -8.51 -1.22 1.93
CA LYS A 84 -9.06 -1.30 3.30
C LYS A 84 -9.88 -0.07 3.66
N ALA A 85 -9.42 1.13 3.31
CA ALA A 85 -10.14 2.38 3.57
C ALA A 85 -11.52 2.44 2.88
N ARG A 86 -11.60 2.05 1.60
CA ARG A 86 -12.88 1.97 0.87
C ARG A 86 -13.85 1.01 1.56
N ARG A 87 -13.37 -0.15 2.02
CA ARG A 87 -14.17 -1.13 2.77
C ARG A 87 -14.66 -0.57 4.10
N THR A 88 -13.81 0.14 4.85
CA THR A 88 -14.21 0.82 6.10
C THR A 88 -15.32 1.84 5.86
N LEU A 89 -15.27 2.59 4.75
CA LEU A 89 -16.25 3.64 4.43
C LEU A 89 -17.49 3.13 3.68
N GLY A 90 -17.55 1.84 3.34
CA GLY A 90 -18.65 1.28 2.56
C GLY A 90 -18.77 1.83 1.14
N ILE A 91 -17.67 2.36 0.57
CA ILE A 91 -17.66 2.87 -0.80
C ILE A 91 -17.77 1.70 -1.77
N LYS A 92 -18.90 1.57 -2.46
CA LYS A 92 -19.03 0.67 -3.61
C LYS A 92 -18.06 1.15 -4.69
N LEU A 93 -17.11 0.29 -5.08
CA LEU A 93 -16.43 0.45 -6.36
C LEU A 93 -17.53 0.23 -7.41
N GLU A 94 -17.99 1.30 -8.06
CA GLU A 94 -18.82 1.13 -9.23
C GLU A 94 -17.99 0.36 -10.26
N THR A 95 -18.37 -0.90 -10.48
CA THR A 95 -17.74 -1.76 -11.46
C THR A 95 -17.89 -1.08 -12.81
N GLN A 96 -16.78 -0.53 -13.32
CA GLN A 96 -16.74 0.07 -14.65
C GLN A 96 -17.20 -1.01 -15.63
N THR A 97 -18.44 -0.86 -16.11
CA THR A 97 -19.02 -1.74 -17.10
C THR A 97 -18.38 -1.33 -18.41
N ALA A 98 -17.41 -2.11 -18.89
CA ALA A 98 -16.88 -1.95 -20.23
C ALA A 98 -18.06 -2.09 -21.22
N SER A 99 -18.34 -1.01 -21.94
CA SER A 99 -19.15 -1.02 -23.17
C SER A 99 -18.25 -1.25 -24.37
#